data_AF-A0A832TG91-F1
#
_entry.id   AF-A0A832TG91-F1
#
_cell.length_a   1.000
_cell.length_b   1.000
_cell.length_c   1.000
_cell.angle_alpha   90.00
_cell.angle_beta   90.00
_cell.angle_gamma   90.00
#
_symmetry.space_group_name_H-M   'P 1'
#
loop_
_entity.id
_entity.type
_entity.pdbx_description
1 polymer ?
#
loop_
_entity_poly.entity_id
_entity_poly.type
_entity_poly.pdbx_seq_one_letter_code
_entity_poly.pdbx_strand_id
1 'polypeptide(L)'
;MLFCSCLLIFVIYGILTPIYAKILDSKLSNQRAFYIAWTTAPYLVAYFYSPLVFYPFLVIFNIISYTFALKRKINLLIIALFSTAILGELIYSLVFYHTNYA
;
A
#
# COMPACT_ATOMS: atom_id res chain seq x y z
N MET A 1 15.11 -7.83 -7.61
CA MET A 1 14.95 -6.39 -7.94
C MET A 1 13.48 -5.97 -8.09
N LEU A 2 12.63 -6.70 -8.82
CA LEU A 2 11.20 -6.34 -9.05
C LEU A 2 10.37 -6.08 -7.78
N PHE A 3 10.59 -6.86 -6.70
CA PHE A 3 9.79 -6.74 -5.48
C PHE A 3 10.02 -5.42 -4.71
N CYS A 4 11.26 -4.93 -4.67
CA CYS A 4 11.56 -3.64 -4.04
C CYS A 4 10.89 -2.49 -4.81
N SER A 5 10.82 -2.60 -6.15
CA SER A 5 10.14 -1.62 -7.00
C SER A 5 8.62 -1.57 -6.76
N CYS A 6 7.96 -2.71 -6.52
CA CYS A 6 6.53 -2.70 -6.19
C CYS A 6 6.25 -2.22 -4.76
N LEU A 7 7.20 -2.29 -3.83
CA LEU A 7 7.04 -1.70 -2.50
C LEU A 7 7.20 -0.18 -2.49
N LEU A 8 8.08 0.35 -3.36
CA LEU A 8 8.25 1.79 -3.54
C LEU A 8 6.92 2.49 -3.91
N ILE A 9 6.02 1.80 -4.62
CA ILE A 9 4.74 2.40 -5.00
C ILE A 9 3.88 2.75 -3.79
N PHE A 10 3.95 1.98 -2.70
CA PHE A 10 3.22 2.29 -1.47
C PHE A 10 3.77 3.55 -0.80
N VAL A 11 5.09 3.75 -0.83
CA VAL A 11 5.74 4.96 -0.33
C VAL A 11 5.26 6.18 -1.13
N ILE A 12 5.28 6.08 -2.47
CA ILE A 12 4.82 7.15 -3.36
C ILE A 12 3.36 7.49 -3.08
N TYR A 13 2.48 6.48 -2.99
CA TYR A 13 1.07 6.71 -2.69
C TYR A 13 0.87 7.28 -1.27
N GLY A 14 1.66 6.85 -0.28
CA GLY A 14 1.65 7.39 1.08
C GLY A 14 1.98 8.89 1.12
N ILE A 15 3.02 9.32 0.40
CA ILE A 15 3.43 10.74 0.29
C ILE A 15 2.39 11.57 -0.47
N LEU A 16 1.84 11.02 -1.56
CA LEU A 16 0.87 11.72 -2.40
C LEU A 16 -0.51 11.83 -1.73
N THR A 17 -0.89 10.89 -0.87
CA THR A 17 -2.19 10.88 -0.17
C THR A 17 -2.53 12.21 0.51
N PRO A 18 -1.69 12.82 1.38
CA PRO A 18 -2.01 14.12 2.00
C PRO A 18 -2.05 15.28 0.99
N ILE A 19 -1.24 15.22 -0.07
CA ILE A 19 -1.21 16.24 -1.13
C ILE A 19 -2.55 16.23 -1.88
N TYR A 20 -2.96 15.05 -2.34
CA TYR A 20 -4.25 14.87 -3.01
C TYR A 20 -5.42 15.16 -2.09
N ALA A 21 -5.32 14.79 -0.80
CA ALA A 21 -6.34 15.12 0.18
C ALA A 21 -6.54 16.62 0.31
N LYS A 22 -5.49 17.43 0.25
CA LYS A 22 -5.59 18.90 0.29
C LYS A 22 -6.06 19.51 -1.02
N ILE A 23 -5.60 19.01 -2.17
CA ILE A 23 -5.90 19.60 -3.49
C ILE A 23 -7.32 19.26 -3.96
N LEU A 24 -7.76 18.04 -3.71
CA LEU A 24 -9.05 17.50 -4.14
C LEU A 24 -10.13 17.59 -3.07
N ASP A 25 -9.81 18.10 -1.87
CA ASP A 25 -10.84 18.36 -0.87
C ASP A 25 -11.88 19.31 -1.47
N SER A 26 -13.16 19.05 -1.22
CA SER A 26 -14.32 19.77 -1.79
C SER A 26 -14.53 19.70 -3.32
N LYS A 27 -13.56 19.20 -4.11
CA LYS A 27 -13.67 19.15 -5.59
C LYS A 27 -14.24 17.84 -6.13
N LEU A 28 -14.21 16.78 -5.32
CA LEU A 28 -14.70 15.45 -5.70
C LEU A 28 -16.13 15.24 -5.22
N SER A 29 -17.02 14.86 -6.14
CA SER A 29 -18.39 14.46 -5.82
C SER A 29 -18.45 13.21 -4.93
N ASN A 30 -17.47 12.30 -5.07
CA ASN A 30 -17.37 11.09 -4.26
C ASN A 30 -15.94 10.83 -3.78
N GLN A 31 -15.56 11.49 -2.70
CA GLN A 31 -14.25 11.32 -2.08
C GLN A 31 -13.99 9.88 -1.58
N ARG A 32 -15.03 9.16 -1.13
CA ARG A 32 -14.86 7.77 -0.64
C ARG A 32 -14.44 6.85 -1.78
N ALA A 33 -15.13 6.92 -2.91
CA ALA A 33 -14.77 6.13 -4.09
C ALA A 33 -13.36 6.46 -4.59
N PHE A 34 -12.98 7.74 -4.55
CA PHE A 34 -11.61 8.16 -4.88
C PHE A 34 -10.57 7.48 -3.99
N TYR A 35 -10.69 7.57 -2.65
CA TYR A 35 -9.70 6.98 -1.75
C TYR A 35 -9.67 5.45 -1.80
N ILE A 36 -10.81 4.81 -2.09
CA ILE A 36 -10.85 3.37 -2.34
C ILE A 36 -10.00 3.04 -3.57
N ALA A 37 -10.28 3.67 -4.71
CA ALA A 37 -9.53 3.42 -5.95
C ALA A 37 -8.03 3.77 -5.79
N TRP A 38 -7.75 4.88 -5.12
CA TRP A 38 -6.40 5.34 -4.76
C TRP A 38 -5.64 4.30 -3.95
N THR A 39 -6.31 3.69 -2.97
CA THR A 39 -5.71 2.64 -2.13
C THR A 39 -5.54 1.34 -2.91
N THR A 40 -6.50 0.96 -3.76
CA THR A 40 -6.46 -0.31 -4.50
C THR A 40 -5.33 -0.35 -5.53
N ALA A 41 -4.98 0.77 -6.16
CA ALA A 41 -3.94 0.83 -7.19
C ALA A 41 -2.58 0.25 -6.76
N PRO A 42 -1.94 0.67 -5.65
CA PRO A 42 -0.65 0.13 -5.23
C PRO A 42 -0.73 -1.35 -4.85
N TYR A 43 -1.83 -1.81 -4.23
CA TYR A 43 -2.03 -3.24 -3.95
C TYR A 43 -2.19 -4.07 -5.22
N LEU A 44 -2.89 -3.57 -6.23
CA LEU A 44 -3.04 -4.26 -7.51
C LEU A 44 -1.67 -4.47 -8.17
N VAL A 45 -0.83 -3.43 -8.21
CA VAL A 45 0.54 -3.53 -8.70
C VAL A 45 1.32 -4.56 -7.88
N ALA A 46 1.22 -4.52 -6.55
CA ALA A 46 1.90 -5.47 -5.70
C ALA A 46 1.48 -6.92 -5.97
N TYR A 47 0.19 -7.22 -6.19
CA TYR A 47 -0.25 -8.59 -6.51
C TYR A 47 0.38 -9.11 -7.80
N PHE A 48 0.47 -8.30 -8.87
CA PHE A 48 1.02 -8.75 -10.15
C PHE A 48 2.54 -8.95 -10.13
N TYR A 49 3.26 -8.19 -9.30
CA TYR A 49 4.73 -8.17 -9.31
C TYR A 49 5.38 -8.81 -8.07
N SER A 50 4.57 -9.41 -7.19
CA SER A 50 5.06 -10.08 -5.98
C SER A 50 4.98 -11.60 -6.07
N PRO A 51 5.93 -12.34 -5.47
CA PRO A 51 5.81 -13.78 -5.30
C PRO A 51 4.56 -14.15 -4.48
N LEU A 52 3.94 -15.31 -4.79
CA LEU A 52 2.70 -15.77 -4.14
C LEU A 52 2.78 -15.86 -2.61
N VAL A 53 3.97 -16.11 -2.05
CA VAL A 53 4.19 -16.17 -0.59
C VAL A 53 3.85 -14.84 0.11
N PHE A 54 3.87 -13.70 -0.61
CA PHE A 54 3.51 -12.39 -0.07
C PHE A 54 2.01 -12.09 -0.12
N TYR A 55 1.20 -12.88 -0.82
CA TYR A 55 -0.21 -12.57 -1.00
C TYR A 55 -0.99 -12.49 0.31
N PRO A 56 -0.81 -13.38 1.30
CA PRO A 56 -1.50 -13.25 2.59
C PRO A 56 -1.22 -11.91 3.28
N PHE A 57 0.04 -11.46 3.27
CA PHE A 57 0.45 -10.18 3.81
C PHE A 57 -0.22 -9.01 3.06
N LEU A 58 -0.17 -9.03 1.72
CA LEU A 58 -0.79 -7.99 0.89
C LEU A 58 -2.31 -7.93 1.08
N VAL A 59 -2.99 -9.08 1.21
CA VAL A 59 -4.44 -9.15 1.44
C VAL A 59 -4.82 -8.51 2.78
N ILE A 60 -4.09 -8.83 3.86
CA ILE A 60 -4.35 -8.25 5.18
C ILE A 60 -4.22 -6.72 5.13
N PHE A 61 -3.12 -6.22 4.57
CA PHE A 61 -2.88 -4.78 4.49
C PHE A 61 -3.84 -4.07 3.54
N ASN A 62 -4.26 -4.72 2.46
CA ASN A 62 -5.28 -4.21 1.55
C ASN A 62 -6.61 -4.03 2.28
N ILE A 63 -7.08 -5.04 3.04
CA ILE A 63 -8.32 -4.95 3.82
C ILE A 63 -8.25 -3.82 4.87
N ILE A 64 -7.12 -3.72 5.58
CA ILE A 64 -6.89 -2.64 6.58
C ILE A 64 -6.98 -1.27 5.91
N SER A 65 -6.24 -1.08 4.81
CA SER A 65 -6.18 0.20 4.10
C SER A 65 -7.54 0.58 3.50
N TYR A 66 -8.26 -0.41 2.94
CA TYR A 66 -9.62 -0.23 2.43
C TYR A 66 -10.58 0.23 3.52
N THR A 67 -10.47 -0.35 4.72
CA THR A 67 -11.27 0.04 5.89
C THR A 67 -11.00 1.49 6.29
N PHE A 68 -9.75 1.94 6.26
CA PHE A 68 -9.39 3.33 6.55
C PHE A 68 -9.84 4.29 5.45
N ALA A 69 -9.75 3.90 4.19
CA ALA A 69 -10.28 4.67 3.06
C ALA A 69 -11.80 4.87 3.17
N LEU A 70 -12.56 3.81 3.46
CA LEU A 70 -14.02 3.87 3.67
C LEU A 70 -14.40 4.81 4.81
N LYS A 71 -13.70 4.70 5.94
CA LYS A 71 -13.93 5.53 7.14
C LYS A 71 -13.31 6.94 7.03
N ARG A 72 -12.71 7.29 5.89
CA ARG A 72 -12.00 8.56 5.64
C ARG A 72 -10.94 8.90 6.70
N LYS A 73 -10.29 7.88 7.27
CA LYS A 73 -9.21 8.05 8.24
C LYS A 73 -7.88 8.23 7.49
N ILE A 74 -7.71 9.38 6.85
CA ILE A 74 -6.57 9.66 5.94
C ILE A 74 -5.22 9.44 6.61
N ASN A 75 -5.05 9.91 7.86
CA ASN A 75 -3.81 9.68 8.61
C ASN A 75 -3.51 8.19 8.82
N LEU A 76 -4.54 7.37 9.10
CA LEU A 76 -4.38 5.93 9.27
C LEU A 76 -4.14 5.22 7.92
N LEU A 77 -4.74 5.72 6.84
CA LEU A 77 -4.47 5.21 5.49
C LEU A 77 -3.00 5.45 5.11
N ILE A 78 -2.47 6.64 5.38
CA ILE A 78 -1.06 6.97 5.14
C ILE A 78 -0.16 6.01 5.93
N ILE A 79 -0.44 5.83 7.23
CA ILE A 79 0.30 4.89 8.07
C ILE A 79 0.23 3.47 7.50
N ALA A 80 -0.95 3.00 7.11
CA ALA A 80 -1.12 1.66 6.56
C ALA A 80 -0.26 1.46 5.28
N LEU A 81 -0.28 2.40 4.34
CA LEU A 81 0.53 2.34 3.13
C LEU A 81 2.04 2.29 3.44
N PHE A 82 2.53 3.13 4.34
CA PHE A 82 3.93 3.09 4.76
C PHE A 82 4.28 1.81 5.50
N SER A 83 3.41 1.33 6.38
CA SER A 83 3.60 0.05 7.09
C SER A 83 3.66 -1.13 6.11
N THR A 84 2.84 -1.13 5.05
CA THR A 84 2.92 -2.15 4.00
C THR A 84 4.27 -2.14 3.31
N ALA A 85 4.80 -0.96 2.98
CA ALA A 85 6.12 -0.83 2.35
C ALA A 85 7.23 -1.35 3.27
N ILE A 86 7.28 -0.87 4.52
CA ILE A 86 8.34 -1.18 5.47
C ILE A 86 8.31 -2.67 5.85
N LEU A 87 7.14 -3.18 6.24
CA LEU A 87 7.03 -4.58 6.66
C LEU A 87 7.19 -5.54 5.47
N GLY A 88 6.72 -5.14 4.29
CA GLY A 88 6.94 -5.92 3.07
C GLY A 88 8.44 -6.07 2.76
N GLU A 89 9.21 -4.99 2.87
CA GLU A 89 10.66 -5.02 2.61
C GLU A 89 11.39 -5.86 3.65
N LEU A 90 10.99 -5.79 4.92
CA LEU A 90 11.53 -6.62 5.99
C LEU A 90 11.27 -8.11 5.73
N ILE A 91 10.03 -8.48 5.37
CA ILE A 91 9.69 -9.87 5.06
C ILE A 91 10.51 -10.35 3.85
N TYR A 92 10.64 -9.52 2.81
CA TYR A 92 11.47 -9.86 1.66
C TYR A 92 12.94 -10.06 2.00
N SER A 93 13.51 -9.17 2.80
CA SER A 93 14.89 -9.28 3.24
C SER A 93 15.11 -10.58 4.04
N LEU A 94 14.18 -10.94 4.92
CA LEU A 94 14.24 -12.18 5.70
C LEU A 94 14.12 -13.44 4.83
N VAL A 95 13.16 -13.47 3.91
CA VAL A 95 12.98 -14.61 2.99
C VAL A 95 14.18 -14.76 2.05
N PHE A 96 14.68 -13.65 1.52
CA PHE A 96 15.87 -13.64 0.67
C PHE A 96 17.10 -14.15 1.42
N TYR A 97 17.29 -13.69 2.67
CA TYR A 97 18.39 -14.16 3.50
C TYR A 97 18.32 -15.68 3.74
N HIS A 98 17.15 -16.17 4.16
CA HIS A 98 16.96 -17.60 4.43
C HIS A 98 17.15 -18.48 3.19
N THR A 99 16.75 -18.00 2.00
CA THR A 99 16.85 -18.80 0.77
C THR A 99 18.25 -18.84 0.16
N ASN A 100 19.12 -17.87 0.45
CA ASN A 100 20.44 -17.76 -0.18
C ASN A 100 21.62 -18.02 0.77
N TYR A 101 21.41 -17.94 2.09
CA TYR A 101 22.50 -17.98 3.09
C TYR A 101 22.24 -18.91 4.28
N ALA A 102 21.09 -19.57 4.37
CA ALA A 102 20.80 -20.58 5.40
C ALA A 102 20.78 -21.98 4.77
#